data_AF-G7NEQ9-F1
#
_entry.id   AF-G7NEQ9-F1
#
_cell.length_a   1.000
_cell.length_b   1.000
_cell.length_c   1.000
_cell.angle_alpha   90.00
_cell.angle_beta   90.00
_cell.angle_gamma   90.00
#
_symmetry.space_group_name_H-M   'P 1'
#
loop_
_entity.id
_entity.type
_entity.pdbx_description
1 polymer ?
#
loop_
_entity_poly.entity_id
_entity_poly.type
_entity_poly.pdbx_seq_one_letter_code
_entity_poly.pdbx_strand_id
1 'polypeptide(L)'
;MKQLPVLEPGDKPRKATWYTLTLPGDSPCARVGHSCSYLPPVGNAKTGKVFIVGGANPNRSFSDVHAMDLGKHQWDLVTCKGLLPRYEHASFIPSCTSDHIWVFGGANQSGNRNCLQVLNPETRMWTTPEVTSPPPSPRTFHTSSAAIGNQLYVFGGGERGAQPVQDTKLHVFDAKTLTWSQPETLGNPPSPRHGHVMVAAGTKLFIHGGLAGDIFYDDLHCIDIS
;
A
#
# COMPACT_ATOMS: atom_id res chain seq x y z
N MET A 1 5.84 -29.21 -8.66
CA MET A 1 4.86 -28.14 -8.34
C MET A 1 3.63 -28.38 -9.20
N LYS A 2 2.40 -28.41 -8.65
CA LYS A 2 1.20 -28.59 -9.47
C LYS A 2 0.93 -27.27 -10.22
N GLN A 3 0.86 -27.33 -11.55
CA GLN A 3 0.55 -26.17 -12.38
C GLN A 3 -0.93 -25.80 -12.21
N LEU A 4 -1.23 -24.53 -11.97
CA LEU A 4 -2.60 -24.04 -11.91
C LEU A 4 -3.22 -24.02 -13.32
N PRO A 5 -4.56 -24.18 -13.45
CA PRO A 5 -5.22 -23.97 -14.72
C PRO A 5 -5.05 -22.51 -15.18
N VAL A 6 -4.86 -22.30 -16.48
CA VAL A 6 -4.83 -20.95 -17.08
C VAL A 6 -6.28 -20.47 -17.26
N LEU A 7 -6.53 -19.20 -16.94
CA LEU A 7 -7.78 -18.50 -17.24
C LEU A 7 -7.51 -17.52 -18.39
N GLU A 8 -8.09 -17.81 -19.54
CA GLU A 8 -7.89 -17.01 -20.75
C GLU A 8 -8.85 -15.80 -20.80
N PRO A 9 -8.53 -14.74 -21.56
CA PRO A 9 -9.45 -13.63 -21.80
C PRO A 9 -10.82 -14.12 -22.31
N GLY A 10 -11.90 -13.75 -21.61
CA GLY A 10 -13.28 -14.17 -21.92
C GLY A 10 -13.79 -15.39 -21.13
N ASP A 11 -12.91 -16.14 -20.47
CA ASP A 11 -13.34 -17.27 -19.63
C ASP A 11 -14.10 -16.79 -18.39
N LYS A 12 -15.06 -17.62 -17.94
CA LYS A 12 -15.75 -17.42 -16.67
C LYS A 12 -15.08 -18.26 -15.57
N PRO A 13 -14.46 -17.64 -14.55
CA PRO A 13 -13.80 -18.38 -13.49
C PRO A 13 -14.83 -19.20 -12.70
N ARG A 14 -14.46 -20.43 -12.32
CA ARG A 14 -15.27 -21.26 -11.43
C ARG A 14 -15.13 -20.75 -10.00
N LYS A 15 -16.23 -20.85 -9.25
CA LYS A 15 -16.25 -20.51 -7.82
C LYS A 15 -15.16 -21.27 -7.08
N ALA A 16 -14.44 -20.58 -6.19
CA ALA A 16 -13.43 -21.15 -5.30
C ALA A 16 -12.30 -21.95 -6.01
N THR A 17 -11.91 -21.53 -7.23
CA THR A 17 -10.84 -22.17 -8.00
C THR A 17 -9.67 -21.21 -8.22
N TRP A 18 -8.44 -21.69 -8.02
CA TRP A 18 -7.22 -20.92 -8.29
C TRP A 18 -6.83 -21.01 -9.76
N TYR A 19 -6.42 -19.88 -10.34
CA TYR A 19 -6.03 -19.78 -11.74
C TYR A 19 -4.71 -19.03 -11.90
N THR A 20 -3.96 -19.39 -12.94
CA THR A 20 -2.93 -18.53 -13.53
C THR A 20 -3.58 -17.64 -14.58
N LEU A 21 -3.32 -16.33 -14.51
CA LEU A 21 -3.76 -15.39 -15.55
C LEU A 21 -2.64 -15.22 -16.57
N THR A 22 -2.97 -15.32 -17.85
CA THR A 22 -2.04 -15.03 -18.95
C THR A 22 -2.68 -13.97 -19.82
N LEU A 23 -2.42 -12.71 -19.49
CA LEU A 23 -3.08 -11.57 -20.11
C LEU A 23 -2.11 -10.89 -21.08
N PRO A 24 -2.57 -10.44 -22.25
CA PRO A 24 -1.75 -9.68 -23.17
C PRO A 24 -1.40 -8.30 -22.59
N GLY A 25 -0.29 -7.71 -23.04
CA GLY A 25 0.14 -6.36 -22.69
C GLY A 25 1.37 -6.30 -21.77
N ASP A 26 1.61 -5.12 -21.19
CA ASP A 26 2.82 -4.84 -20.40
C ASP A 26 2.67 -5.27 -18.93
N SER A 27 2.91 -6.56 -18.68
CA SER A 27 2.84 -7.16 -17.34
C SER A 27 4.08 -6.83 -16.50
N PRO A 28 3.95 -6.66 -15.18
CA PRO A 28 5.11 -6.48 -14.31
C PRO A 28 6.01 -7.72 -14.29
N CYS A 29 7.32 -7.50 -14.21
CA CYS A 29 8.28 -8.55 -13.87
C CYS A 29 8.14 -9.01 -12.40
N ALA A 30 8.79 -10.13 -12.06
CA ALA A 30 8.85 -10.65 -10.69
C ALA A 30 9.42 -9.61 -9.71
N ARG A 31 8.68 -9.38 -8.62
CA ARG A 31 8.95 -8.32 -7.63
C ARG A 31 8.26 -8.61 -6.29
N VAL A 32 8.81 -8.03 -5.22
CA VAL A 32 8.27 -8.09 -3.85
C VAL A 32 8.03 -6.69 -3.30
N GLY A 33 7.27 -6.57 -2.21
CA GLY A 33 6.99 -5.28 -1.55
C GLY A 33 6.25 -4.26 -2.42
N HIS A 34 5.54 -4.71 -3.46
CA HIS A 34 4.64 -3.84 -4.23
C HIS A 34 3.28 -3.76 -3.53
N SER A 35 2.48 -2.75 -3.88
CA SER A 35 1.05 -2.74 -3.52
C SER A 35 0.20 -3.20 -4.69
N CYS A 36 -0.93 -3.83 -4.40
CA CYS A 36 -1.93 -4.28 -5.37
C CYS A 36 -3.29 -3.71 -4.97
N SER A 37 -3.78 -2.73 -5.72
CA SER A 37 -4.98 -1.96 -5.37
C SER A 37 -6.03 -2.08 -6.47
N TYR A 38 -7.28 -2.32 -6.08
CA TYR A 38 -8.42 -2.25 -7.00
C TYR A 38 -8.99 -0.83 -7.00
N LEU A 39 -9.19 -0.28 -8.19
CA LEU A 39 -10.01 0.91 -8.38
C LEU A 39 -11.32 0.54 -9.09
N PRO A 40 -12.47 0.99 -8.56
CA PRO A 40 -13.74 0.83 -9.25
C PRO A 40 -13.76 1.60 -10.58
N PRO A 41 -14.74 1.32 -11.46
CA PRO A 41 -14.88 2.10 -12.69
C PRO A 41 -15.06 3.59 -12.36
N VAL A 42 -14.28 4.44 -13.04
CA VAL A 42 -14.34 5.91 -12.90
C VAL A 42 -14.88 6.51 -14.20
N GLY A 43 -15.71 7.56 -14.08
CA GLY A 43 -16.31 8.24 -15.24
C GLY A 43 -17.18 7.30 -16.08
N ASN A 44 -16.86 7.20 -17.38
CA ASN A 44 -17.61 6.38 -18.34
C ASN A 44 -17.16 4.90 -18.40
N ALA A 45 -16.18 4.50 -17.58
CA ALA A 45 -15.72 3.11 -17.56
C ALA A 45 -16.80 2.18 -17.00
N LYS A 46 -16.96 1.00 -17.62
CA LYS A 46 -17.93 -0.03 -17.15
C LYS A 46 -17.32 -1.02 -16.17
N THR A 47 -16.00 -1.08 -16.10
CA THR A 47 -15.22 -2.07 -15.35
C THR A 47 -14.07 -1.39 -14.62
N GLY A 48 -13.74 -1.91 -13.43
CA GLY A 48 -12.61 -1.40 -12.66
C GLY A 48 -11.26 -1.88 -13.18
N LYS A 49 -10.20 -1.47 -12.51
CA LYS A 49 -8.81 -1.85 -12.83
C LYS A 49 -8.07 -2.28 -11.59
N VAL A 50 -7.12 -3.19 -11.76
CA VAL A 50 -6.18 -3.57 -10.71
C VAL A 50 -4.83 -2.92 -11.00
N PHE A 51 -4.26 -2.25 -10.01
CA PHE A 51 -3.00 -1.52 -10.12
C PHE A 51 -1.93 -2.21 -9.28
N ILE A 52 -0.77 -2.46 -9.88
CA ILE A 52 0.44 -2.89 -9.20
C ILE A 52 1.41 -1.71 -9.18
N VAL A 53 1.78 -1.25 -7.99
CA VAL A 53 2.61 -0.04 -7.81
C VAL A 53 3.93 -0.41 -7.15
N GLY A 54 5.04 -0.01 -7.79
CA GLY A 54 6.39 -0.13 -7.24
C GLY A 54 6.82 -1.57 -6.97
N GLY A 55 7.48 -1.77 -5.83
CA GLY A 55 8.12 -3.02 -5.44
C GLY A 55 9.61 -3.03 -5.77
N ALA A 56 10.26 -4.16 -5.51
CA ALA A 56 11.67 -4.35 -5.82
C ALA A 56 11.96 -5.78 -6.28
N ASN A 57 13.07 -5.93 -6.99
CA ASN A 57 13.74 -7.20 -7.22
C ASN A 57 15.19 -7.10 -6.71
N PRO A 58 16.00 -8.16 -6.80
CA PRO A 58 17.39 -8.12 -6.32
C PRO A 58 18.26 -7.01 -6.93
N ASN A 59 17.88 -6.46 -8.08
CA ASN A 59 18.69 -5.50 -8.82
C ASN A 59 18.23 -4.04 -8.61
N ARG A 60 16.95 -3.80 -8.34
CA ARG A 60 16.39 -2.44 -8.25
C ARG A 60 15.07 -2.34 -7.51
N SER A 61 14.80 -1.15 -7.01
CA SER A 61 13.45 -0.70 -6.65
C SER A 61 12.77 -0.10 -7.89
N PHE A 62 11.49 -0.39 -8.04
CA PHE A 62 10.68 0.06 -9.16
C PHE A 62 9.95 1.36 -8.84
N SER A 63 9.75 2.15 -9.89
CA SER A 63 8.99 3.40 -9.92
C SER A 63 7.91 3.35 -11.01
N ASP A 64 7.52 2.14 -11.41
CA ASP A 64 6.52 1.90 -12.42
C ASP A 64 5.16 1.60 -11.77
N VAL A 65 4.13 1.63 -12.61
CA VAL A 65 2.77 1.24 -12.28
C VAL A 65 2.28 0.39 -13.43
N HIS A 66 1.71 -0.77 -13.12
CA HIS A 66 1.03 -1.61 -14.10
C HIS A 66 -0.45 -1.63 -13.78
N ALA A 67 -1.29 -1.49 -14.81
CA ALA A 67 -2.74 -1.51 -14.67
C ALA A 67 -3.32 -2.66 -15.49
N MET A 68 -4.08 -3.53 -14.85
CA MET A 68 -4.88 -4.56 -15.51
C MET A 68 -6.31 -4.05 -15.69
N ASP A 69 -6.76 -3.94 -16.94
CA ASP A 69 -8.13 -3.61 -17.29
C ASP A 69 -9.00 -4.86 -17.17
N LEU A 70 -9.91 -4.87 -16.19
CA LEU A 70 -10.76 -6.02 -15.90
C LEU A 70 -11.87 -6.23 -16.93
N GLY A 71 -12.21 -5.23 -17.74
CA GLY A 71 -13.22 -5.39 -18.80
C GLY A 71 -12.63 -5.92 -20.10
N LYS A 72 -11.37 -5.56 -20.38
CA LYS A 72 -10.63 -6.03 -21.56
C LYS A 72 -9.82 -7.28 -21.31
N HIS A 73 -9.61 -7.66 -20.05
CA HIS A 73 -8.77 -8.78 -19.65
C HIS A 73 -7.34 -8.64 -20.22
N GLN A 74 -6.75 -7.45 -20.08
CA GLN A 74 -5.40 -7.15 -20.58
C GLN A 74 -4.66 -6.20 -19.64
N TRP A 75 -3.34 -6.21 -19.72
CA TRP A 75 -2.51 -5.15 -19.17
C TRP A 75 -2.55 -3.92 -20.07
N ASP A 76 -2.77 -2.76 -19.49
CA ASP A 76 -2.71 -1.50 -20.21
C ASP A 76 -1.26 -1.05 -20.42
N LEU A 77 -1.01 -0.42 -21.57
CA LEU A 77 0.20 0.37 -21.84
C LEU A 77 0.12 1.69 -21.06
N VAL A 78 0.27 1.63 -19.74
CA VAL A 78 0.23 2.80 -18.85
C VAL A 78 1.65 3.17 -18.45
N THR A 79 2.19 4.20 -19.09
CA THR A 79 3.36 4.89 -18.55
C THR A 79 2.89 5.99 -17.60
N CYS A 80 2.90 5.70 -16.31
CA CYS A 80 2.77 6.74 -15.29
C CYS A 80 4.13 7.37 -14.99
N LYS A 81 4.20 8.70 -14.92
CA LYS A 81 5.45 9.43 -14.65
C LYS A 81 5.43 10.05 -13.26
N GLY A 82 6.60 10.14 -12.62
CA GLY A 82 6.80 10.91 -11.39
C GLY A 82 6.85 10.09 -10.10
N LEU A 83 6.53 8.79 -10.12
CA LEU A 83 6.70 7.94 -8.94
C LEU A 83 8.19 7.86 -8.58
N LEU A 84 8.51 8.05 -7.32
CA LEU A 84 9.83 7.78 -6.79
C LEU A 84 9.98 6.28 -6.53
N PRO A 85 11.13 5.64 -6.89
CA PRO A 85 11.34 4.22 -6.68
C PRO A 85 11.09 3.83 -5.23
N ARG A 86 10.28 2.79 -5.01
CA ARG A 86 9.88 2.35 -3.67
C ARG A 86 9.41 0.89 -3.62
N TYR A 87 9.63 0.23 -2.49
CA TYR A 87 9.03 -1.04 -2.09
C TYR A 87 8.62 -0.97 -0.61
N GLU A 88 7.74 -1.86 -0.17
CA GLU A 88 7.17 -1.88 1.17
C GLU A 88 6.54 -0.55 1.58
N HIS A 89 5.88 0.14 0.66
CA HIS A 89 5.11 1.34 0.96
C HIS A 89 3.68 0.99 1.38
N ALA A 90 3.06 1.86 2.16
CA ALA A 90 1.62 1.82 2.37
C ALA A 90 0.91 2.28 1.09
N SER A 91 -0.26 1.73 0.80
CA SER A 91 -1.14 2.20 -0.27
C SER A 91 -2.58 2.29 0.23
N PHE A 92 -3.27 3.37 -0.12
CA PHE A 92 -4.67 3.58 0.25
C PHE A 92 -5.40 4.44 -0.80
N ILE A 93 -6.73 4.38 -0.76
CA ILE A 93 -7.63 5.15 -1.63
C ILE A 93 -8.59 5.89 -0.68
N PRO A 94 -8.37 7.17 -0.39
CA PRO A 94 -9.22 7.92 0.53
C PRO A 94 -10.58 8.24 -0.10
N SER A 95 -11.62 8.32 0.73
CA SER A 95 -12.99 8.57 0.23
C SER A 95 -13.17 9.91 -0.49
N CYS A 96 -12.34 10.93 -0.19
CA CYS A 96 -12.36 12.23 -0.84
C CYS A 96 -11.78 12.22 -2.26
N THR A 97 -10.95 11.22 -2.59
CA THR A 97 -10.37 11.01 -3.92
C THR A 97 -10.39 9.52 -4.25
N SER A 98 -11.60 8.97 -4.35
CA SER A 98 -11.85 7.52 -4.53
C SER A 98 -11.35 6.94 -5.86
N ASP A 99 -10.89 7.80 -6.75
CA ASP A 99 -10.30 7.53 -8.06
C ASP A 99 -8.78 7.70 -8.07
N HIS A 100 -8.15 8.11 -6.96
CA HIS A 100 -6.71 8.30 -6.84
C HIS A 100 -6.06 7.24 -5.95
N ILE A 101 -4.85 6.81 -6.31
CA ILE A 101 -4.07 5.87 -5.49
C ILE A 101 -3.00 6.66 -4.76
N TRP A 102 -3.03 6.59 -3.44
CA TRP A 102 -2.04 7.21 -2.58
C TRP A 102 -1.02 6.17 -2.12
N VAL A 103 0.24 6.59 -2.01
CA VAL A 103 1.31 5.80 -1.40
C VAL A 103 2.06 6.62 -0.37
N PHE A 104 2.48 5.97 0.71
CA PHE A 104 3.27 6.58 1.78
C PHE A 104 4.46 5.70 2.16
N GLY A 105 5.61 6.35 2.35
CA GLY A 105 6.84 5.71 2.81
C GLY A 105 7.37 4.64 1.86
N GLY A 106 7.88 3.55 2.44
CA GLY A 106 8.61 2.50 1.74
C GLY A 106 10.10 2.79 1.65
N ALA A 107 10.86 1.91 1.01
CA ALA A 107 12.30 2.02 0.87
C ALA A 107 12.75 2.00 -0.58
N ASN A 108 13.95 2.51 -0.84
CA ASN A 108 14.70 2.29 -2.06
C ASN A 108 16.14 1.87 -1.72
N GLN A 109 17.00 1.79 -2.73
CA GLN A 109 18.43 1.48 -2.54
C GLN A 109 19.19 2.49 -1.66
N SER A 110 18.68 3.72 -1.53
CA SER A 110 19.31 4.80 -0.76
C SER A 110 18.79 4.88 0.68
N GLY A 111 17.72 4.17 1.02
CA GLY A 111 17.11 4.15 2.35
C GLY A 111 15.59 4.29 2.32
N ASN A 112 15.02 4.51 3.51
CA ASN A 112 13.58 4.63 3.69
C ASN A 112 13.08 6.02 3.25
N ARG A 113 11.77 6.10 3.03
CA ARG A 113 11.04 7.31 2.66
C ARG A 113 9.96 7.62 3.69
N ASN A 114 9.56 8.88 3.74
CA ASN A 114 8.37 9.38 4.43
C ASN A 114 7.54 10.32 3.54
N CYS A 115 7.74 10.28 2.21
CA CYS A 115 6.96 11.10 1.31
C CYS A 115 5.65 10.41 0.92
N LEU A 116 4.61 11.23 0.80
CA LEU A 116 3.36 10.88 0.13
C LEU A 116 3.52 11.10 -1.37
N GLN A 117 2.96 10.21 -2.18
CA GLN A 117 2.71 10.49 -3.59
C GLN A 117 1.31 10.00 -3.96
N VAL A 118 0.67 10.71 -4.87
CA VAL A 118 -0.67 10.39 -5.36
C VAL A 118 -0.65 10.20 -6.86
N LEU A 119 -1.23 9.10 -7.33
CA LEU A 119 -1.48 8.84 -8.74
C LEU A 119 -2.86 9.35 -9.08
N ASN A 120 -2.93 10.23 -10.07
CA ASN A 120 -4.16 10.49 -10.81
C ASN A 120 -4.17 9.57 -12.06
N PRO A 121 -5.06 8.56 -12.15
CA PRO A 121 -5.10 7.64 -13.27
C PRO A 121 -5.56 8.26 -14.59
N GLU A 122 -6.31 9.36 -14.55
CA GLU A 122 -6.77 10.08 -15.75
C GLU A 122 -5.59 10.82 -16.42
N THR A 123 -4.84 11.60 -15.64
CA THR A 123 -3.66 12.33 -16.14
C THR A 123 -2.42 11.43 -16.26
N ARG A 124 -2.43 10.25 -15.60
CA ARG A 124 -1.32 9.30 -15.50
C ARG A 124 -0.06 9.91 -14.87
N MET A 125 -0.26 10.87 -13.98
CA MET A 125 0.82 11.58 -13.31
C MET A 125 0.81 11.28 -11.82
N TRP A 126 2.01 11.07 -11.29
CA TRP A 126 2.26 11.09 -9.86
C TRP A 126 2.65 12.49 -9.43
N THR A 127 2.05 12.95 -8.34
CA THR A 127 2.42 14.22 -7.69
C THR A 127 2.72 13.99 -6.21
N THR A 128 3.50 14.89 -5.64
CA THR A 128 3.72 14.96 -4.19
C THR A 128 2.83 16.08 -3.67
N PRO A 129 1.83 15.81 -2.83
CA PRO A 129 1.00 16.85 -2.26
C PRO A 129 1.82 17.74 -1.33
N GLU A 130 1.50 19.03 -1.30
CA GLU A 130 2.09 19.96 -0.33
C GLU A 130 1.47 19.70 1.05
N VAL A 131 2.29 19.23 1.97
CA VAL A 131 1.90 18.88 3.35
C VAL A 131 2.75 19.73 4.28
N THR A 132 2.10 20.58 5.09
CA THR A 132 2.78 21.55 5.98
C THR A 132 3.06 20.98 7.36
N SER A 133 2.30 19.98 7.78
CA SER A 133 2.53 19.21 9.01
C SER A 133 3.71 18.24 8.86
N PRO A 134 4.52 18.01 9.90
CA PRO A 134 5.64 17.09 9.83
C PRO A 134 5.14 15.64 9.64
N PRO A 135 5.64 14.90 8.64
CA PRO A 135 5.36 13.47 8.50
C PRO A 135 6.10 12.65 9.57
N PRO A 136 5.74 11.36 9.74
CA PRO A 136 6.55 10.43 10.52
C PRO A 136 7.98 10.32 9.97
N SER A 137 8.88 9.76 10.78
CA SER A 137 10.22 9.40 10.30
C SER A 137 10.15 8.41 9.12
N PRO A 138 11.15 8.42 8.21
CA PRO A 138 11.22 7.48 7.10
C PRO A 138 11.13 6.02 7.55
N ARG A 139 10.22 5.26 6.94
CA ARG A 139 9.97 3.86 7.35
C ARG A 139 9.38 2.98 6.25
N THR A 140 9.54 1.67 6.40
CA THR A 140 8.83 0.68 5.58
C THR A 140 7.54 0.20 6.26
N PHE A 141 6.57 -0.20 5.43
CA PHE A 141 5.20 -0.56 5.75
C PHE A 141 4.83 -1.90 5.13
N HIS A 142 5.43 -2.99 5.61
CA HIS A 142 4.97 -4.31 5.23
C HIS A 142 3.65 -4.62 5.97
N THR A 143 2.52 -4.16 5.41
CA THR A 143 1.15 -4.31 5.94
C THR A 143 0.84 -3.60 7.27
N SER A 144 1.71 -2.67 7.68
CA SER A 144 1.67 -1.97 8.98
C SER A 144 0.89 -0.64 8.96
N SER A 145 -0.17 -0.56 8.15
CA SER A 145 -1.03 0.62 8.07
C SER A 145 -2.45 0.22 7.69
N ALA A 146 -3.44 1.01 8.12
CA ALA A 146 -4.84 0.83 7.73
C ALA A 146 -5.48 2.17 7.40
N ALA A 147 -6.50 2.17 6.54
CA ALA A 147 -7.20 3.39 6.14
C ALA A 147 -8.69 3.33 6.54
N ILE A 148 -9.22 4.44 7.06
CA ILE A 148 -10.64 4.62 7.39
C ILE A 148 -11.09 5.97 6.83
N GLY A 149 -12.01 5.94 5.86
CA GLY A 149 -12.50 7.15 5.18
C GLY A 149 -11.37 7.87 4.45
N ASN A 150 -10.98 9.05 4.94
CA ASN A 150 -9.88 9.86 4.38
C ASN A 150 -8.56 9.69 5.11
N GLN A 151 -8.55 8.92 6.20
CA GLN A 151 -7.43 8.88 7.13
C GLN A 151 -6.62 7.60 6.95
N LEU A 152 -5.31 7.76 6.79
CA LEU A 152 -4.32 6.69 6.84
C LEU A 152 -3.72 6.64 8.25
N TYR A 153 -3.86 5.50 8.91
CA TYR A 153 -3.30 5.21 10.22
C TYR A 153 -1.99 4.43 10.07
N VAL A 154 -0.97 4.89 10.77
CA VAL A 154 0.40 4.39 10.71
C VAL A 154 0.91 4.15 12.12
N PHE A 155 1.35 2.92 12.38
CA PHE A 155 1.97 2.55 13.65
C PHE A 155 3.20 1.67 13.39
N GLY A 156 4.30 1.91 14.11
CA GLY A 156 5.57 1.19 13.92
C GLY A 156 6.11 1.33 12.49
N GLY A 157 6.72 0.25 11.98
CA GLY A 157 7.35 0.19 10.66
C GLY A 157 8.85 -0.11 10.75
N GLY A 158 9.46 -0.47 9.60
CA GLY A 158 10.88 -0.82 9.55
C GLY A 158 11.78 0.42 9.49
N GLU A 159 12.88 0.41 10.23
CA GLU A 159 13.94 1.43 10.15
C GLU A 159 15.13 0.92 9.32
N ARG A 160 15.77 -0.16 9.77
CA ARG A 160 16.93 -0.75 9.08
C ARG A 160 17.06 -2.24 9.37
N GLY A 161 17.09 -3.07 8.32
CA GLY A 161 17.17 -4.52 8.49
C GLY A 161 16.00 -5.05 9.31
N ALA A 162 16.29 -5.76 10.40
CA ALA A 162 15.30 -6.27 11.34
C ALA A 162 14.89 -5.26 12.44
N GLN A 163 15.43 -4.04 12.42
CA GLN A 163 15.15 -3.02 13.43
C GLN A 163 13.92 -2.18 13.04
N PRO A 164 12.91 -2.07 13.92
CA PRO A 164 11.79 -1.19 13.71
C PRO A 164 12.14 0.26 14.07
N VAL A 165 11.33 1.20 13.60
CA VAL A 165 11.34 2.57 14.14
C VAL A 165 10.96 2.54 15.63
N GLN A 166 11.60 3.41 16.42
CA GLN A 166 11.44 3.41 17.88
C GLN A 166 10.24 4.25 18.38
N ASP A 167 9.63 5.08 17.52
CA ASP A 167 8.43 5.81 17.91
C ASP A 167 7.23 4.87 18.10
N THR A 168 6.55 5.02 19.23
CA THR A 168 5.35 4.25 19.58
C THR A 168 4.07 5.08 19.42
N LYS A 169 4.13 6.13 18.59
CA LYS A 169 3.00 7.03 18.33
C LYS A 169 2.15 6.47 17.19
N LEU A 170 0.84 6.60 17.33
CA LEU A 170 -0.08 6.46 16.20
C LEU A 170 0.02 7.75 15.37
N HIS A 171 0.38 7.64 14.10
CA HIS A 171 0.38 8.76 13.17
C HIS A 171 -0.82 8.64 12.25
N VAL A 172 -1.48 9.77 12.00
CA VAL A 172 -2.68 9.84 11.17
C VAL A 172 -2.49 10.88 10.10
N PHE A 173 -2.57 10.48 8.84
CA PHE A 173 -2.64 11.40 7.72
C PHE A 173 -4.07 11.52 7.23
N ASP A 174 -4.61 12.74 7.21
CA ASP A 174 -5.92 13.05 6.63
C ASP A 174 -5.73 13.61 5.21
N ALA A 175 -6.21 12.86 4.20
CA ALA A 175 -6.11 13.25 2.79
C ALA A 175 -7.03 14.41 2.39
N LYS A 176 -8.01 14.79 3.22
CA LYS A 176 -8.89 15.95 2.99
C LYS A 176 -8.21 17.25 3.41
N THR A 177 -7.52 17.24 4.55
CA THR A 177 -6.82 18.42 5.08
C THR A 177 -5.37 18.47 4.64
N LEU A 178 -4.83 17.36 4.11
CA LEU A 178 -3.42 17.18 3.78
C LEU A 178 -2.50 17.40 5.00
N THR A 179 -2.90 16.86 6.15
CA THR A 179 -2.15 17.01 7.40
C THR A 179 -1.91 15.68 8.10
N TRP A 180 -0.72 15.55 8.66
CA TRP A 180 -0.34 14.58 9.68
C TRP A 180 -0.70 15.09 11.07
N SER A 181 -1.16 14.17 11.90
CA SER A 181 -1.40 14.38 13.32
C SER A 181 -0.96 13.17 14.14
N GLN A 182 -0.82 13.38 15.45
CA GLN A 182 -0.50 12.36 16.44
C GLN A 182 -1.58 12.42 17.53
N PRO A 183 -2.72 11.73 17.34
CA PRO A 183 -3.76 11.72 18.36
C PRO A 183 -3.21 11.20 19.69
N GLU A 184 -3.71 11.77 20.78
CA GLU A 184 -3.42 11.23 22.11
C GLU A 184 -4.01 9.83 22.23
N THR A 185 -3.22 8.90 22.78
CA THR A 185 -3.63 7.52 23.01
C THR A 185 -3.40 7.20 24.48
N LEU A 186 -4.31 6.43 25.07
CA LEU A 186 -4.27 6.05 26.48
C LEU A 186 -3.77 4.61 26.63
N GLY A 187 -3.16 4.33 27.78
CA GLY A 187 -2.55 3.03 28.07
C GLY A 187 -1.18 2.85 27.44
N ASN A 188 -0.65 1.63 27.49
CA ASN A 188 0.66 1.30 26.94
C ASN A 188 0.50 0.85 25.48
N PRO A 189 1.14 1.53 24.50
CA PRO A 189 1.10 1.08 23.12
C PRO A 189 1.89 -0.23 22.95
N PRO A 190 1.66 -0.99 21.86
CA PRO A 190 2.50 -2.12 21.51
C PRO A 190 3.98 -1.71 21.40
N SER A 191 4.88 -2.62 21.76
CA SER A 191 6.33 -2.37 21.58
C SER A 191 6.68 -2.07 20.12
N PRO A 192 7.74 -1.28 19.86
CA PRO A 192 8.28 -1.04 18.51
C PRO A 192 8.40 -2.34 17.70
N ARG A 193 7.86 -2.33 16.48
CA ARG A 193 7.74 -3.52 15.64
C ARG A 193 7.59 -3.17 14.15
N HIS A 194 8.06 -4.07 13.29
CA HIS A 194 7.83 -4.00 11.85
C HIS A 194 7.35 -5.35 11.30
N GLY A 195 6.84 -5.38 10.07
CA GLY A 195 6.31 -6.61 9.46
C GLY A 195 4.99 -7.11 10.07
N HIS A 196 4.38 -6.36 10.97
CA HIS A 196 3.07 -6.67 11.54
C HIS A 196 1.96 -6.30 10.56
N VAL A 197 0.82 -6.98 10.73
CA VAL A 197 -0.41 -6.67 9.99
C VAL A 197 -1.25 -5.71 10.81
N MET A 198 -1.77 -4.67 10.16
CA MET A 198 -2.75 -3.75 10.72
C MET A 198 -4.02 -3.75 9.86
N VAL A 199 -5.18 -3.92 10.48
CA VAL A 199 -6.48 -3.90 9.79
C VAL A 199 -7.47 -2.96 10.47
N ALA A 200 -8.31 -2.33 9.68
CA ALA A 200 -9.42 -1.51 10.16
C ALA A 200 -10.74 -2.29 10.12
N ALA A 201 -11.52 -2.20 11.19
CA ALA A 201 -12.89 -2.71 11.25
C ALA A 201 -13.79 -1.69 11.98
N GLY A 202 -14.63 -0.99 11.21
CA GLY A 202 -15.41 0.14 11.74
C GLY A 202 -14.48 1.26 12.21
N THR A 203 -14.57 1.62 13.49
CA THR A 203 -13.70 2.60 14.16
C THR A 203 -12.53 1.93 14.91
N LYS A 204 -12.30 0.63 14.74
CA LYS A 204 -11.23 -0.08 15.45
C LYS A 204 -10.10 -0.45 14.53
N LEU A 205 -8.88 -0.32 15.04
CA LEU A 205 -7.65 -0.76 14.39
C LEU A 205 -7.12 -1.96 15.17
N PHE A 206 -6.85 -3.05 14.48
CA PHE A 206 -6.27 -4.26 15.04
C PHE A 206 -4.85 -4.44 14.52
N ILE A 207 -3.93 -4.79 15.41
CA ILE A 207 -2.51 -5.03 15.09
C ILE A 207 -2.15 -6.43 15.57
N HIS A 208 -1.57 -7.24 14.69
CA HIS A 208 -1.10 -8.58 15.06
C HIS A 208 0.36 -8.81 14.66
N GLY A 209 1.13 -9.32 15.61
CA GLY A 209 2.48 -9.83 15.43
C GLY A 209 3.52 -8.80 15.00
N GLY A 210 4.37 -9.20 14.05
CA GLY A 210 5.55 -8.45 13.62
C GLY A 210 6.82 -8.90 14.35
N LEU A 211 7.90 -8.13 14.21
CA LEU A 211 9.17 -8.45 14.84
C LEU A 211 9.98 -7.20 15.23
N ALA A 212 10.99 -7.40 16.08
CA ALA A 212 12.02 -6.42 16.42
C ALA A 212 13.34 -7.13 16.73
N GLY A 213 14.33 -6.97 15.84
CA GLY A 213 15.58 -7.75 15.91
C GLY A 213 15.27 -9.24 15.78
N ASP A 214 15.62 -10.01 16.81
CA ASP A 214 15.39 -11.46 16.86
C ASP A 214 14.06 -11.84 17.55
N ILE A 215 13.29 -10.85 18.02
CA ILE A 215 12.00 -11.08 18.69
C ILE A 215 10.88 -11.09 17.66
N PHE A 216 10.12 -12.18 17.62
CA PHE A 216 8.87 -12.29 16.86
C PHE A 216 7.69 -12.19 17.82
N TYR A 217 6.72 -11.36 17.47
CA TYR A 217 5.51 -11.16 18.25
C TYR A 217 4.36 -12.00 17.67
N ASP A 218 3.51 -12.52 18.54
CA ASP A 218 2.27 -13.26 18.26
C ASP A 218 1.05 -12.65 18.99
N ASP A 219 1.23 -11.46 19.55
CA ASP A 219 0.22 -10.71 20.27
C ASP A 219 -0.79 -10.03 19.32
N LEU A 220 -2.00 -9.79 19.83
CA LEU A 220 -3.08 -9.09 19.15
C LEU A 220 -3.47 -7.86 19.98
N HIS A 221 -3.46 -6.70 19.34
CA HIS A 221 -3.83 -5.42 19.93
C HIS A 221 -5.02 -4.80 19.22
N CYS A 222 -5.76 -3.96 19.93
CA CYS A 222 -6.87 -3.19 19.40
C CYS A 222 -6.84 -1.76 19.96
N ILE A 223 -7.12 -0.77 19.11
CA ILE A 223 -7.40 0.60 19.52
C ILE A 223 -8.68 1.09 18.82
N ASP A 224 -9.55 1.76 19.56
CA ASP A 224 -10.71 2.46 19.01
C ASP A 224 -10.34 3.92 18.72
N ILE A 225 -10.73 4.41 17.54
CA ILE A 225 -10.39 5.75 17.04
C ILE A 225 -11.62 6.66 16.91
N SER A 226 -12.76 6.27 17.48
CA SER A 226 -13.98 7.08 17.55
C SER A 226 -13.85 8.27 18.49
#